data_AF-A0A7C7SNQ5-F1
#
_entry.id   AF-A0A7C7SNQ5-F1
#
_cell.length_a   1.000
_cell.length_b   1.000
_cell.length_c   1.000
_cell.angle_alpha   90.00
_cell.angle_beta   90.00
_cell.angle_gamma   90.00
#
_symmetry.space_group_name_H-M   'P 1'
#
loop_
_entity.id
_entity.type
_entity.pdbx_description
1 polymer ?
#
loop_
_entity_poly.entity_id
_entity_poly.type
_entity_poly.pdbx_seq_one_letter_code
_entity_poly.pdbx_strand_id
1 'polypeptide(L)'
;MFIEKDDKLIDFDPKYPNILPEDWKDKNSPSVYEILATTNTLKRMYAQKVKEIEEGAITNELGEDALRKIATNYQTIKSLLFQLR
;
A
#
# COMPACT_ATOMS: atom_id res chain seq x y z
N MET A 1 -38.43 3.47 -23.52
CA MET A 1 -37.11 4.14 -23.54
C MET A 1 -36.08 3.03 -23.42
N PHE A 2 -35.47 2.61 -24.53
CA PHE A 2 -34.39 1.63 -24.48
C PHE A 2 -33.17 2.37 -23.94
N ILE A 3 -32.71 1.98 -22.75
CA ILE A 3 -31.41 2.43 -22.26
C ILE A 3 -30.40 1.60 -23.05
N GLU A 4 -29.84 2.16 -24.11
CA GLU A 4 -28.66 1.59 -24.75
C GLU A 4 -27.57 1.53 -23.68
N LYS A 5 -27.15 0.32 -23.31
CA LYS A 5 -25.92 0.14 -22.54
C LYS A 5 -24.79 0.54 -23.47
N ASP A 6 -24.23 1.73 -23.25
CA ASP A 6 -22.99 2.14 -23.89
C ASP A 6 -21.89 1.19 -23.39
N ASP A 7 -21.32 0.37 -24.28
CA ASP A 7 -20.30 -0.65 -23.97
C ASP A 7 -19.02 -0.03 -23.35
N LYS A 8 -18.92 1.30 -23.31
CA LYS A 8 -17.85 2.05 -22.65
C LYS A 8 -18.14 2.35 -21.18
N LEU A 9 -19.36 2.14 -20.71
CA LEU A 9 -19.73 2.38 -19.31
C LEU A 9 -19.42 1.15 -18.47
N ILE A 10 -18.51 1.32 -17.50
CA ILE A 10 -18.19 0.30 -16.52
C ILE A 10 -19.36 0.21 -15.53
N ASP A 11 -19.94 -0.98 -15.38
CA ASP A 11 -21.03 -1.22 -14.41
C ASP A 11 -20.53 -0.95 -12.98
N PHE A 12 -21.32 -0.21 -12.20
CA PHE A 12 -21.01 0.11 -10.80
C PHE A 12 -20.97 -1.16 -9.94
N ASP A 13 -19.82 -1.44 -9.31
CA ASP A 13 -19.65 -2.55 -8.36
C ASP A 13 -19.46 -1.99 -6.93
N PRO A 14 -20.36 -2.34 -5.99
CA PRO A 14 -20.37 -1.81 -4.63
C PRO A 14 -19.16 -2.23 -3.78
N LYS A 15 -18.27 -3.11 -4.26
CA LYS A 15 -16.97 -3.38 -3.62
C LYS A 15 -15.96 -2.23 -3.77
N TYR A 16 -16.23 -1.23 -4.61
CA TYR A 16 -15.25 -0.20 -4.97
C TYR A 16 -15.61 1.24 -4.55
N PRO A 17 -15.92 1.51 -3.27
CA PRO A 17 -16.32 2.86 -2.85
C PRO A 17 -15.18 3.90 -2.91
N ASN A 18 -13.90 3.48 -3.03
CA ASN A 18 -12.74 4.38 -2.86
C ASN A 18 -11.63 4.19 -3.92
N ILE A 19 -11.94 3.63 -5.09
CA ILE A 19 -10.97 3.42 -6.16
C ILE A 19 -11.15 4.51 -7.22
N LEU A 20 -10.07 5.19 -7.64
CA LEU A 20 -10.14 6.23 -8.67
C LEU A 20 -10.52 5.61 -10.04
N PRO A 21 -11.23 6.33 -10.92
CA PRO A 21 -11.66 5.80 -12.22
C PRO A 21 -10.54 5.21 -13.10
N GLU A 22 -9.30 5.67 -12.92
CA GLU A 22 -8.11 5.16 -13.62
C GLU A 22 -7.69 3.78 -13.12
N ASP A 23 -7.88 3.51 -11.82
CA ASP A 23 -7.56 2.24 -11.16
C ASP A 23 -8.68 1.19 -11.40
N TRP A 24 -9.80 1.57 -12.02
CA TRP A 24 -10.84 0.64 -12.49
C TRP A 24 -10.41 -0.21 -13.68
N LYS A 25 -9.33 0.16 -14.38
CA LYS A 25 -8.81 -0.56 -15.54
C LYS A 25 -8.00 -1.80 -15.17
N ASP A 26 -7.44 -1.86 -13.97
CA ASP A 26 -6.70 -3.03 -13.47
C ASP A 26 -7.26 -3.47 -12.11
N LYS A 27 -7.99 -4.58 -12.11
CA LYS A 27 -8.59 -5.17 -10.91
C LYS A 27 -7.56 -5.60 -9.85
N ASN A 28 -6.28 -5.67 -10.21
CA ASN A 28 -5.20 -6.02 -9.29
C ASN A 28 -4.51 -4.79 -8.67
N SER A 29 -4.89 -3.57 -9.08
CA SER A 29 -4.37 -2.35 -8.47
C SER A 29 -4.79 -2.26 -7.01
N PRO A 30 -3.85 -2.06 -6.08
CA PRO A 30 -4.17 -1.95 -4.67
C PRO A 30 -4.99 -0.67 -4.41
N SER A 31 -6.07 -0.81 -3.66
CA SER A 31 -6.88 0.32 -3.22
C SER A 31 -6.10 1.25 -2.30
N VAL A 32 -6.51 2.52 -2.20
CA VAL A 32 -5.94 3.48 -1.25
C VAL A 32 -5.95 2.92 0.18
N TYR A 33 -7.00 2.19 0.56
CA TYR A 33 -7.09 1.55 1.86
C TYR A 33 -6.00 0.50 2.08
N GLU A 34 -5.77 -0.39 1.10
CA GLU A 34 -4.74 -1.43 1.19
C GLU A 34 -3.33 -0.84 1.24
N ILE A 35 -3.09 0.24 0.48
CA ILE A 35 -1.83 0.99 0.52
C ILE A 35 -1.60 1.61 1.90
N LEU A 36 -2.63 2.25 2.49
CA LEU A 36 -2.56 2.83 3.84
C LEU A 36 -2.40 1.77 4.93
N ALA A 37 -3.11 0.65 4.83
CA ALA A 37 -3.00 -0.47 5.76
C ALA A 37 -1.58 -1.04 5.76
N THR A 38 -1.02 -1.29 4.58
CA THR A 38 0.36 -1.76 4.42
C THR A 38 1.37 -0.75 4.99
N THR A 39 1.18 0.54 4.72
CA THR A 39 2.03 1.61 5.26
C THR A 39 2.06 1.62 6.80
N ASN A 40 0.89 1.44 7.44
CA ASN A 40 0.80 1.37 8.89
C ASN A 40 1.45 0.11 9.47
N THR A 41 1.32 -1.02 8.79
CA THR A 41 2.01 -2.26 9.17
C THR A 41 3.52 -2.08 9.15
N LEU A 42 4.07 -1.47 8.09
CA LEU A 42 5.52 -1.20 7.99
C LEU A 42 6.02 -0.29 9.12
N LYS A 43 5.26 0.74 9.53
CA LYS A 43 5.61 1.58 10.69
C LYS A 43 5.69 0.77 11.99
N ARG A 44 4.74 -0.14 12.21
CA ARG A 44 4.75 -1.01 13.39
C ARG A 44 5.93 -1.97 13.38
N MET A 45 6.23 -2.57 12.23
CA MET A 45 7.40 -3.45 12.07
C MET A 45 8.70 -2.70 12.34
N TYR A 46 8.83 -1.46 11.88
CA TYR A 46 10.00 -0.62 12.17
C TYR A 46 10.17 -0.41 13.67
N ALA A 47 9.12 0.04 14.37
CA ALA A 47 9.17 0.29 15.81
C ALA A 47 9.49 -0.98 16.61
N GLN A 48 8.90 -2.11 16.23
CA GLN A 48 9.21 -3.41 16.84
C GLN A 48 10.69 -3.79 16.62
N LYS A 49 11.20 -3.60 15.40
CA LYS A 49 12.58 -3.95 15.07
C LYS A 49 13.59 -3.09 15.82
N VAL A 50 13.31 -1.79 16.00
CA VAL A 50 14.11 -0.91 16.87
C VAL A 50 14.14 -1.44 18.30
N LYS A 51 12.98 -1.81 18.85
CA LYS A 51 12.89 -2.38 20.19
C LYS A 51 13.71 -3.68 20.33
N GLU A 52 13.63 -4.58 19.35
CA GLU A 52 14.42 -5.82 19.35
C GLU A 52 15.94 -5.56 19.36
N ILE A 53 16.40 -4.50 18.68
CA ILE A 53 17.81 -4.08 18.69
C ILE A 53 18.18 -3.51 20.06
N GLU A 54 17.36 -2.61 20.62
CA GLU A 54 17.59 -1.98 21.92
C GLU A 54 17.61 -3.00 23.08
N GLU A 55 16.79 -4.04 23.00
CA GLU A 55 16.74 -5.14 23.97
C GLU A 55 17.86 -6.17 23.77
N GLY A 56 18.68 -6.04 22.72
CA GLY A 56 19.73 -7.00 22.38
C GLY A 56 19.21 -8.37 21.93
N ALA A 57 17.93 -8.46 21.54
CA ALA A 57 17.31 -9.70 21.04
C ALA A 57 17.80 -10.07 19.63
N ILE A 58 18.36 -9.12 18.90
CA ILE A 58 18.99 -9.28 17.59
C ILE A 58 20.31 -8.50 17.55
N THR A 59 21.26 -8.96 16.73
CA THR A 59 22.49 -8.21 16.50
C THR A 59 22.22 -6.91 15.74
N ASN A 60 23.00 -5.87 16.00
CA ASN A 60 22.87 -4.58 15.33
C ASN A 60 22.95 -4.73 13.80
N GLU A 61 23.86 -5.56 13.29
CA GLU A 61 24.03 -5.76 11.85
C GLU A 61 22.76 -6.33 11.19
N LEU A 62 22.18 -7.39 11.76
CA LEU A 62 20.95 -7.99 11.24
C LEU A 62 19.74 -7.07 11.45
N GLY A 63 19.70 -6.36 12.57
CA GLY A 63 18.67 -5.38 12.88
C GLY A 63 18.67 -4.20 11.90
N GLU A 64 19.83 -3.62 11.63
CA GLU A 64 19.98 -2.52 10.69
C GLU A 64 19.62 -2.92 9.26
N ASP A 65 20.02 -4.10 8.80
CA ASP A 65 19.62 -4.60 7.47
C ASP A 65 18.10 -4.76 7.36
N ALA A 66 17.46 -5.31 8.40
CA ALA A 66 16.00 -5.41 8.47
C ALA A 66 15.32 -4.02 8.45
N LEU A 67 15.85 -3.05 9.21
CA LEU A 67 15.34 -1.67 9.22
C LEU A 67 15.47 -1.00 7.84
N ARG A 68 16.59 -1.19 7.14
CA ARG A 68 16.78 -0.67 5.77
C ARG A 68 15.74 -1.25 4.81
N LYS A 69 15.48 -2.56 4.86
CA LYS A 69 14.45 -3.21 4.02
C LYS A 69 13.06 -2.65 4.30
N ILE A 70 12.69 -2.48 5.57
CA ILE A 70 11.42 -1.88 5.97
C ILE A 70 11.31 -0.44 5.44
N ALA A 71 12.38 0.35 5.60
CA ALA A 71 12.42 1.73 5.12
C ALA A 71 12.30 1.83 3.58
N THR A 72 13.00 0.97 2.83
CA THR A 72 12.89 0.88 1.37
C THR A 72 11.46 0.57 0.95
N ASN A 73 10.84 -0.47 1.52
CA ASN A 73 9.45 -0.82 1.23
C ASN A 73 8.48 0.34 1.54
N TYR A 74 8.72 1.05 2.65
CA TYR A 74 7.91 2.21 3.02
C TYR A 74 8.01 3.32 1.97
N GLN A 75 9.22 3.64 1.49
CA GLN A 75 9.40 4.65 0.45
C GLN A 75 8.77 4.23 -0.89
N THR A 76 8.88 2.96 -1.27
CA THR A 76 8.23 2.43 -2.47
C THR A 76 6.71 2.60 -2.38
N ILE A 77 6.08 2.21 -1.27
CA ILE A 77 4.62 2.34 -1.10
C ILE A 77 4.21 3.81 -1.04
N LYS A 78 4.99 4.65 -0.36
CA LYS A 78 4.75 6.10 -0.33
C LYS A 78 4.79 6.70 -1.74
N SER A 79 5.69 6.25 -2.60
CA SER A 79 5.75 6.74 -3.98
C SER A 79 4.48 6.42 -4.78
N LEU A 80 3.79 5.31 -4.51
CA LEU A 80 2.50 5.00 -5.15
C LEU A 80 1.40 6.01 -4.79
N LEU A 81 1.45 6.60 -3.59
CA LEU A 81 0.48 7.61 -3.14
C LEU A 81 0.80 9.03 -3.64
N PHE A 82 2.07 9.32 -3.91
CA PHE A 82 2.55 10.69 -4.16
C PHE A 82 3.27 10.86 -5.50
N GLN A 83 3.21 9.88 -6.41
CA GLN A 83 3.61 10.11 -7.79
C GLN A 83 2.75 11.24 -8.36
N LEU A 84 3.42 12.29 -8.85
CA LEU A 84 2.79 13.30 -9.70
C LEU A 84 2.21 12.54 -10.91
N ARG A 85 0.88 12.42 -10.95
CA ARG A 85 0.13 11.99 -12.13
C ARG A 85 0.10 13.15 -13.12
#